data_AF-A0A1Q8ZVR6-F1
#
_entry.id   AF-A0A1Q8ZVR6-F1
#
_cell.length_a   1.000
_cell.length_b   1.000
_cell.length_c   1.000
_cell.angle_alpha   90.00
_cell.angle_beta   90.00
_cell.angle_gamma   90.00
#
_symmetry.space_group_name_H-M   'P 1'
#
loop_
_entity.id
_entity.type
_entity.pdbx_description
1 polymer ?
#
loop_
_entity_poly.entity_id
_entity_poly.type
_entity_poly.pdbx_seq_one_letter_code
_entity_poly.pdbx_strand_id
1 'polypeptide(L)'
;MKSGSCAVRFVIFAAPRTGSNLLCSLLNAHPHILCHHGVFNPGGIHHARDRSDLAAALGTVVERDADPLSFLEKIWQSAGREAAVGFKINRGEDLFASDVLLRDPSVRKIMLKRRNRVRAYVSEKLAQITGVWESYDPREVADPPSLEVDARALQRHAHNNALYYAQMESVLTATGQDWLETQYELLGDWAEVTRILAYLGIEAVAPLTPTCRKRGVDDLGKVIANLPELSEALRDTPLFQDIHGRDVPDIHSHQPVR
;
A
#
# COMPACT_ATOMS: atom_id res chain seq x y z
N MET A 1 -24.03 12.69 -27.93
CA MET A 1 -22.64 12.21 -27.85
C MET A 1 -22.09 12.64 -26.50
N LYS A 2 -22.11 11.76 -25.48
CA LYS A 2 -21.47 12.07 -24.20
C LYS A 2 -19.97 11.99 -24.43
N SER A 3 -19.25 13.11 -24.29
CA SER A 3 -17.79 13.10 -24.26
C SER A 3 -17.38 12.17 -23.13
N GLY A 4 -16.84 11.00 -23.45
CA GLY A 4 -16.34 10.07 -22.43
C GLY A 4 -15.20 10.76 -21.70
N SER A 5 -15.39 11.12 -20.44
CA SER A 5 -14.30 11.63 -19.62
C SER A 5 -13.25 10.53 -19.52
N CYS A 6 -11.99 10.84 -19.85
CA CYS A 6 -10.88 9.92 -19.58
C CYS A 6 -10.85 9.60 -18.08
N ALA A 7 -10.64 8.33 -17.73
CA ALA A 7 -10.60 7.91 -16.33
C ALA A 7 -9.52 8.67 -15.57
N VAL A 8 -9.80 9.03 -14.32
CA VAL A 8 -8.81 9.63 -13.41
C VAL A 8 -7.66 8.65 -13.22
N ARG A 9 -6.44 9.09 -13.52
CA ARG A 9 -5.21 8.30 -13.30
C ARG A 9 -4.70 8.56 -11.90
N PHE A 10 -4.31 7.50 -11.18
CA PHE A 10 -3.70 7.67 -9.87
C PHE A 10 -2.60 6.64 -9.57
N VAL A 11 -1.72 7.01 -8.65
CA VAL A 11 -0.68 6.13 -8.10
C VAL A 11 -0.68 6.20 -6.58
N ILE A 12 -0.55 5.03 -5.94
CA ILE A 12 -0.35 4.90 -4.50
C ILE A 12 1.13 4.65 -4.25
N PHE A 13 1.82 5.64 -3.69
CA PHE A 13 3.17 5.51 -3.18
C PHE A 13 3.16 5.01 -1.74
N ALA A 14 3.92 3.96 -1.46
CA ALA A 14 3.94 3.31 -0.16
C ALA A 14 5.33 2.73 0.17
N ALA A 15 5.68 2.62 1.44
CA ALA A 15 6.73 1.68 1.84
C ALA A 15 6.15 0.25 1.93
N PRO A 16 6.99 -0.80 1.85
CA PRO A 16 6.52 -2.14 2.16
C PRO A 16 5.80 -2.21 3.52
N ARG A 17 4.75 -3.04 3.59
CA ARG A 17 3.98 -3.32 4.82
C ARG A 17 3.24 -2.12 5.42
N THR A 18 2.95 -1.09 4.63
CA THR A 18 2.08 0.04 5.03
C THR A 18 0.61 -0.14 4.63
N GLY A 19 0.21 -1.32 4.16
CA GLY A 19 -1.18 -1.61 3.82
C GLY A 19 -1.59 -1.25 2.39
N SER A 20 -0.64 -1.06 1.47
CA SER A 20 -0.95 -0.73 0.07
C SER A 20 -1.86 -1.76 -0.61
N ASN A 21 -1.71 -3.06 -0.32
CA ASN A 21 -2.66 -4.09 -0.79
C ASN A 21 -4.06 -3.95 -0.19
N LEU A 22 -4.16 -3.55 1.09
CA LEU A 22 -5.45 -3.30 1.72
C LEU A 22 -6.14 -2.14 1.01
N LEU A 23 -5.43 -1.03 0.77
CA LEU A 23 -5.99 0.12 0.05
C LEU A 23 -6.39 -0.23 -1.39
N CYS A 24 -5.54 -0.92 -2.15
CA CYS A 24 -5.91 -1.38 -3.50
C CYS A 24 -7.16 -2.27 -3.48
N SER A 25 -7.22 -3.23 -2.55
CA SER A 25 -8.38 -4.11 -2.39
C SER A 25 -9.64 -3.36 -1.98
N LEU A 26 -9.51 -2.33 -1.14
CA LEU A 26 -10.61 -1.47 -0.72
C LEU A 26 -11.15 -0.65 -1.89
N LEU A 27 -10.25 -0.04 -2.69
CA LEU A 27 -10.63 0.73 -3.87
C LEU A 27 -11.30 -0.15 -4.94
N ASN A 28 -10.80 -1.37 -5.16
CA ASN A 28 -11.41 -2.33 -6.10
C ASN A 28 -12.80 -2.82 -5.65
N ALA A 29 -13.18 -2.65 -4.38
CA ALA A 29 -14.55 -2.92 -3.96
C ALA A 29 -15.56 -1.88 -4.51
N HIS A 30 -15.07 -0.75 -5.05
CA HIS A 30 -15.90 0.23 -5.73
C HIS A 30 -16.04 -0.10 -7.23
N PRO A 31 -17.27 -0.20 -7.79
CA PRO A 31 -17.50 -0.69 -9.16
C PRO A 31 -16.96 0.22 -10.27
N HIS A 32 -16.56 1.45 -9.93
CA HIS A 32 -16.02 2.44 -10.87
C HIS A 32 -14.52 2.68 -10.71
N ILE A 33 -13.80 1.85 -9.96
CA ILE A 33 -12.35 1.98 -9.78
C ILE A 33 -11.66 0.70 -10.21
N LEU A 34 -10.63 0.83 -11.04
CA LEU A 34 -9.66 -0.22 -11.33
C LEU A 34 -8.33 0.12 -10.66
N CYS A 35 -8.01 -0.55 -9.55
CA CYS A 35 -6.75 -0.40 -8.85
C CYS A 35 -5.89 -1.65 -9.00
N HIS A 36 -4.93 -1.63 -9.90
CA HIS A 36 -3.91 -2.68 -9.95
C HIS A 36 -3.07 -2.69 -8.66
N HIS A 37 -2.39 -3.81 -8.39
CA HIS A 37 -1.48 -3.93 -7.27
C HIS A 37 -0.06 -3.48 -7.67
N GLY A 38 0.97 -4.24 -7.31
CA GLY A 38 2.37 -3.93 -7.62
C GLY A 38 2.72 -4.30 -9.06
N VAL A 39 2.30 -3.49 -10.02
CA VAL A 39 2.58 -3.73 -11.45
C VAL A 39 4.05 -3.51 -11.82
N PHE A 40 4.76 -2.71 -11.02
CA PHE A 40 6.22 -2.49 -11.09
C PHE A 40 7.02 -3.37 -10.11
N ASN A 41 6.41 -4.41 -9.53
CA ASN A 41 7.15 -5.31 -8.66
C ASN A 41 8.19 -6.09 -9.49
N PRO A 42 9.46 -6.18 -9.04
CA PRO A 42 10.50 -6.92 -9.75
C PRO A 42 10.17 -8.41 -9.94
N GLY A 43 9.40 -9.00 -9.02
CA GLY A 43 8.98 -10.39 -9.05
C GLY A 43 7.78 -10.69 -9.96
N GLY A 44 7.11 -9.68 -10.52
CA GLY A 44 5.98 -9.89 -11.43
C GLY A 44 5.07 -8.68 -11.64
N ILE A 45 4.12 -8.82 -12.58
CA ILE A 45 3.08 -7.81 -12.82
C ILE A 45 1.82 -8.21 -12.04
N HIS A 46 1.63 -7.62 -10.87
CA HIS A 46 0.46 -7.88 -10.03
C HIS A 46 -0.69 -6.94 -10.37
N HIS A 47 -1.56 -7.35 -11.30
CA HIS A 47 -2.78 -6.62 -11.67
C HIS A 47 -3.90 -6.78 -10.62
N ALA A 48 -5.03 -6.10 -10.82
CA ALA A 48 -6.21 -6.24 -9.96
C ALA A 48 -6.70 -7.69 -9.96
N ARG A 49 -6.94 -8.28 -8.78
CA ARG A 49 -7.09 -9.75 -8.63
C ARG A 49 -8.33 -10.33 -9.31
N ASP A 50 -9.39 -9.54 -9.42
CA ASP A 50 -10.66 -9.85 -10.06
C ASP A 50 -10.64 -9.57 -11.57
N ARG A 51 -9.51 -9.12 -12.12
CA ARG A 51 -9.34 -8.71 -13.51
C ARG A 51 -8.22 -9.47 -14.23
N SER A 52 -8.25 -10.81 -14.13
CA SER A 52 -7.30 -11.68 -14.80
C SER A 52 -7.34 -11.59 -16.34
N ASP A 53 -8.45 -11.08 -16.89
CA ASP A 53 -8.60 -10.73 -18.30
C ASP A 53 -7.58 -9.70 -18.79
N LEU A 54 -7.06 -8.85 -17.90
CA LEU A 54 -6.12 -7.79 -18.24
C LEU A 54 -4.67 -8.26 -18.35
N ALA A 55 -4.35 -9.48 -17.89
CA ALA A 55 -2.98 -9.97 -17.83
C ALA A 55 -2.28 -9.96 -19.20
N ALA A 56 -2.97 -10.45 -20.23
CA ALA A 56 -2.44 -10.49 -21.59
C ALA A 56 -2.24 -9.08 -22.19
N ALA A 57 -3.11 -8.13 -21.85
CA ALA A 57 -3.04 -6.75 -22.35
C ALA A 57 -1.85 -5.97 -21.77
N LEU A 58 -1.51 -6.23 -20.50
CA LEU A 58 -0.37 -5.58 -19.83
C LEU A 58 0.98 -6.09 -20.34
N GLY A 59 1.04 -7.35 -20.80
CA GLY A 59 2.26 -7.97 -21.33
C GLY A 59 3.14 -8.59 -20.24
N THR A 60 4.45 -8.65 -20.51
CA THR A 60 5.43 -9.35 -19.67
C THR A 60 6.32 -8.41 -18.87
N VAL A 61 6.99 -8.94 -17.84
CA VAL A 61 8.01 -8.22 -17.06
C VAL A 61 9.13 -7.68 -17.94
N VAL A 62 9.58 -8.47 -18.93
CA VAL A 62 10.65 -8.06 -19.85
C VAL A 62 10.23 -6.85 -20.69
N GLU A 63 8.99 -6.84 -21.20
CA GLU A 63 8.46 -5.71 -21.97
C GLU A 63 8.29 -4.46 -21.11
N ARG A 64 7.79 -4.62 -19.87
CA ARG A 64 7.68 -3.52 -18.90
C ARG A 64 9.06 -2.91 -18.60
N ASP A 65 10.04 -3.73 -18.28
CA ASP A 65 11.36 -3.26 -17.84
C ASP A 65 12.14 -2.63 -19.01
N ALA A 66 11.87 -3.06 -20.25
CA ALA A 66 12.46 -2.47 -21.45
C ALA A 66 11.86 -1.10 -21.80
N ASP A 67 10.56 -0.89 -21.55
CA ASP A 67 9.87 0.38 -21.80
C ASP A 67 8.76 0.67 -20.75
N PRO A 68 9.15 1.24 -19.59
CA PRO A 68 8.20 1.57 -18.54
C PRO A 68 7.14 2.60 -18.95
N LEU A 69 7.44 3.50 -19.90
CA LEU A 69 6.50 4.53 -20.35
C LEU A 69 5.38 3.92 -21.18
N SER A 70 5.72 3.07 -22.15
CA SER A 70 4.72 2.32 -22.92
C SER A 70 3.89 1.42 -22.00
N PHE A 71 4.48 0.84 -20.96
CA PHE A 71 3.74 0.06 -19.97
C PHE A 71 2.76 0.90 -19.14
N LEU A 72 3.13 2.12 -18.74
CA LEU A 72 2.20 3.06 -18.08
C LEU A 72 0.98 3.35 -18.97
N GLU A 73 1.18 3.58 -20.26
CA GLU A 73 0.06 3.80 -21.19
C GLU A 73 -0.86 2.58 -21.29
N LYS A 74 -0.31 1.36 -21.30
CA LYS A 74 -1.12 0.13 -21.25
C LYS A 74 -1.96 0.06 -19.97
N ILE A 75 -1.42 0.47 -18.83
CA ILE A 75 -2.19 0.53 -17.57
C ILE A 75 -3.32 1.55 -17.68
N TRP A 76 -3.07 2.74 -18.23
CA TRP A 76 -4.12 3.76 -18.39
C TRP A 76 -5.21 3.33 -19.37
N GLN A 77 -4.85 2.58 -20.42
CA GLN A 77 -5.78 2.03 -21.40
C GLN A 77 -6.53 0.79 -20.91
N SER A 78 -6.13 0.20 -19.77
CA SER A 78 -6.84 -0.95 -19.19
C SER A 78 -8.19 -0.56 -18.59
N ALA A 79 -8.40 0.74 -18.32
CA ALA A 79 -9.67 1.29 -17.90
C ALA A 79 -10.70 1.11 -19.02
N GLY A 80 -11.75 0.33 -18.74
CA GLY A 80 -12.86 0.13 -19.66
C GLY A 80 -13.98 1.12 -19.38
N ARG A 81 -14.77 0.83 -18.33
CA ARG A 81 -15.92 1.66 -17.90
C ARG A 81 -15.66 2.34 -16.55
N GLU A 82 -14.53 2.05 -15.93
CA GLU A 82 -14.10 2.59 -14.67
C GLU A 82 -13.81 4.09 -14.81
N ALA A 83 -14.22 4.87 -13.81
CA ALA A 83 -14.01 6.30 -13.77
C ALA A 83 -12.63 6.67 -13.20
N ALA A 84 -11.96 5.75 -12.51
CA ALA A 84 -10.59 5.89 -12.06
C ALA A 84 -9.79 4.61 -12.30
N VAL A 85 -8.53 4.76 -12.70
CA VAL A 85 -7.57 3.69 -12.89
C VAL A 85 -6.25 4.03 -12.22
N GLY A 86 -5.66 3.08 -11.51
CA GLY A 86 -4.42 3.31 -10.79
C GLY A 86 -3.75 2.04 -10.32
N PHE A 87 -2.64 2.22 -9.61
CA PHE A 87 -1.85 1.12 -9.08
C PHE A 87 -1.03 1.54 -7.86
N LYS A 88 -0.45 0.57 -7.15
CA LYS A 88 0.55 0.85 -6.12
C LYS A 88 1.97 0.69 -6.65
N ILE A 89 2.88 1.50 -6.12
CA ILE A 89 4.32 1.33 -6.26
C ILE A 89 4.96 1.50 -4.88
N ASN A 90 5.69 0.48 -4.45
CA ASN A 90 6.35 0.49 -3.16
C ASN A 90 7.77 1.05 -3.27
N ARG A 91 8.31 1.57 -2.17
CA ARG A 91 9.70 2.03 -2.10
C ARG A 91 10.65 0.97 -2.66
N GLY A 92 11.45 1.38 -3.66
CA GLY A 92 12.45 0.53 -4.31
C GLY A 92 11.92 -0.24 -5.52
N GLU A 93 10.62 -0.21 -5.80
CA GLU A 93 10.05 -0.66 -7.07
C GLU A 93 10.20 0.46 -8.11
N ASP A 94 10.82 0.14 -9.24
CA ASP A 94 11.04 0.99 -10.42
C ASP A 94 11.23 2.50 -10.13
N LEU A 95 12.49 2.91 -9.94
CA LEU A 95 12.84 4.30 -9.64
C LEU A 95 12.53 5.26 -10.80
N PHE A 96 12.59 4.77 -12.04
CA PHE A 96 12.32 5.58 -13.23
C PHE A 96 10.83 5.88 -13.33
N ALA A 97 9.97 4.85 -13.27
CA ALA A 97 8.52 5.02 -13.27
C ALA A 97 8.06 5.88 -12.08
N SER A 98 8.66 5.70 -10.91
CA SER A 98 8.39 6.54 -9.74
C SER A 98 8.64 8.03 -10.00
N ASP A 99 9.80 8.40 -10.56
CA ASP A 99 10.12 9.80 -10.86
C ASP A 99 9.20 10.39 -11.94
N VAL A 100 8.92 9.63 -13.00
CA VAL A 100 7.97 10.01 -14.06
C VAL A 100 6.59 10.33 -13.47
N LEU A 101 6.04 9.42 -12.65
CA LEU A 101 4.71 9.57 -12.05
C LEU A 101 4.67 10.73 -11.05
N LEU A 102 5.73 10.92 -10.26
CA LEU A 102 5.83 12.04 -9.33
C LEU A 102 5.79 13.38 -10.05
N ARG A 103 6.34 13.48 -11.26
CA ARG A 103 6.43 14.73 -12.05
C ARG A 103 5.25 14.95 -13.01
N ASP A 104 4.38 13.97 -13.20
CA ASP A 104 3.25 14.05 -14.13
C ASP A 104 1.99 14.65 -13.46
N PRO A 105 1.62 15.92 -13.72
CA PRO A 105 0.47 16.57 -13.08
C PRO A 105 -0.89 15.96 -13.46
N SER A 106 -0.96 15.11 -14.50
CA SER A 106 -2.19 14.43 -14.89
C SER A 106 -2.53 13.22 -14.01
N VAL A 107 -1.56 12.73 -13.23
CA VAL A 107 -1.72 11.58 -12.32
C VAL A 107 -1.93 12.08 -10.91
N ARG A 108 -2.97 11.62 -10.22
CA ARG A 108 -3.20 11.92 -8.79
C ARG A 108 -2.31 11.05 -7.91
N LYS A 109 -1.69 11.65 -6.89
CA LYS A 109 -0.78 10.95 -5.97
C LYS A 109 -1.47 10.66 -4.65
N ILE A 110 -1.39 9.43 -4.18
CA ILE A 110 -1.75 9.04 -2.81
C ILE A 110 -0.47 8.56 -2.12
N MET A 111 -0.12 9.16 -0.99
CA MET A 111 0.96 8.68 -0.12
C MET A 111 0.36 7.91 1.05
N LEU A 112 0.54 6.59 1.05
CA LEU A 112 0.10 5.73 2.13
C LEU A 112 1.25 5.44 3.08
N LYS A 113 1.12 5.94 4.31
CA LYS A 113 2.06 5.71 5.42
C LYS A 113 1.48 4.70 6.41
N ARG A 114 2.31 4.18 7.31
CA ARG A 114 1.87 3.43 8.50
C ARG A 114 2.52 4.05 9.72
N ARG A 115 1.69 4.47 10.68
CA ARG A 115 2.17 5.18 11.86
C ARG A 115 3.04 4.28 12.72
N ASN A 116 2.63 3.02 12.94
CA ASN A 116 3.40 2.09 13.74
C ASN A 116 4.55 1.46 12.92
N ARG A 117 5.77 2.00 13.08
CA ARG A 117 6.97 1.63 12.34
C ARG A 117 7.54 0.29 12.80
N VAL A 118 7.41 -0.04 14.09
CA VAL A 118 7.81 -1.35 14.64
C VAL A 118 6.97 -2.46 14.02
N ARG A 119 5.65 -2.31 13.97
CA ARG A 119 4.75 -3.28 13.33
C ARG A 119 4.98 -3.40 11.83
N ALA A 120 5.30 -2.30 11.14
CA ALA A 120 5.69 -2.34 9.73
C ALA A 120 6.95 -3.20 9.52
N TYR A 121 8.00 -2.95 10.31
CA TYR A 121 9.27 -3.69 10.25
C TYR A 121 9.11 -5.18 10.57
N VAL A 122 8.45 -5.50 11.70
CA VAL A 122 8.20 -6.89 12.11
C VAL A 122 7.40 -7.62 11.04
N SER A 123 6.35 -6.98 10.51
CA SER A 123 5.56 -7.59 9.43
C SER A 123 6.39 -7.84 8.17
N GLU A 124 7.40 -7.03 7.88
CA GLU A 124 8.29 -7.22 6.74
C GLU A 124 9.24 -8.39 6.97
N LYS A 125 9.82 -8.47 8.17
CA LYS A 125 10.68 -9.60 8.58
C LYS A 125 9.94 -10.92 8.54
N LEU A 126 8.72 -10.97 9.05
CA LEU A 126 7.89 -12.18 8.96
C LEU A 126 7.57 -12.57 7.52
N ALA A 127 7.27 -11.60 6.64
CA ALA A 127 7.01 -11.88 5.23
C ALA A 127 8.26 -12.42 4.51
N GLN A 128 9.44 -11.88 4.84
CA GLN A 128 10.73 -12.38 4.32
C GLN A 128 11.01 -13.83 4.76
N ILE A 129 10.72 -14.17 6.03
CA ILE A 129 10.93 -15.52 6.57
C ILE A 129 9.94 -16.53 6.00
N THR A 130 8.65 -16.18 5.99
CA THR A 130 7.57 -17.10 5.63
C THR A 130 7.30 -17.17 4.13
N GLY A 131 7.82 -16.20 3.36
CA GLY A 131 7.50 -16.01 1.94
C GLY A 131 6.09 -15.47 1.71
N VAL A 132 5.30 -15.17 2.76
CA VAL A 132 3.91 -14.76 2.58
C VAL A 132 3.73 -13.26 2.77
N TRP A 133 3.45 -12.59 1.65
CA TRP A 133 3.34 -11.14 1.57
C TRP A 133 1.89 -10.63 1.64
N GLU A 134 0.89 -11.46 1.41
CA GLU A 134 -0.50 -11.03 1.32
C GLU A 134 -1.44 -12.06 1.97
N SER A 135 -2.63 -11.63 2.41
CA SER A 135 -3.70 -12.55 2.82
C SER A 135 -5.03 -12.12 2.23
N TYR A 136 -5.72 -13.11 1.68
CA TYR A 136 -7.08 -13.03 1.16
C TYR A 136 -7.89 -14.27 1.54
N ASP A 137 -7.24 -15.28 2.15
CA ASP A 137 -7.87 -16.52 2.60
C ASP A 137 -8.02 -16.46 4.13
N PRO A 138 -9.22 -16.72 4.68
CA PRO A 138 -9.45 -16.74 6.12
C PRO A 138 -8.90 -18.00 6.83
N ARG A 139 -8.38 -18.99 6.11
CA ARG A 139 -7.89 -20.25 6.70
C ARG A 139 -6.73 -20.02 7.68
N GLU A 140 -6.64 -20.95 8.65
CA GLU A 140 -5.70 -20.92 9.78
C GLU A 140 -4.30 -20.49 9.36
N VAL A 141 -3.90 -19.36 9.91
CA VAL A 141 -2.54 -18.85 9.80
C VAL A 141 -1.70 -19.65 10.78
N ALA A 142 -0.71 -20.38 10.28
CA ALA A 142 0.29 -21.01 11.13
C ALA A 142 0.87 -19.99 12.11
N ASP A 143 1.17 -20.43 13.33
CA ASP A 143 1.73 -19.56 14.36
C ASP A 143 2.94 -18.79 13.79
N PRO A 144 2.98 -17.46 13.96
CA PRO A 144 4.05 -16.66 13.41
C PRO A 144 5.38 -17.09 14.03
N PRO A 145 6.46 -17.19 13.23
CA PRO A 145 7.76 -17.52 13.76
C PRO A 145 8.21 -16.45 14.76
N SER A 146 8.93 -16.88 15.80
CA SER A 146 9.60 -15.98 16.72
C SER A 146 10.79 -15.29 16.03
N LEU A 147 10.99 -14.01 16.35
CA LEU A 147 11.92 -13.09 15.69
C LEU A 147 12.74 -12.35 16.75
N GLU A 148 14.06 -12.32 16.60
CA GLU A 148 14.89 -11.32 17.26
C GLU A 148 14.96 -10.05 16.41
N VAL A 149 14.73 -8.90 17.04
CA VAL A 149 14.77 -7.59 16.38
C VAL A 149 16.02 -6.84 16.81
N ASP A 150 16.88 -6.55 15.85
CA ASP A 150 17.99 -5.60 16.01
C ASP A 150 17.47 -4.16 16.00
N ALA A 151 17.68 -3.43 17.10
CA ALA A 151 17.21 -2.06 17.27
C ALA A 151 17.79 -1.09 16.22
N ARG A 152 19.08 -1.24 15.86
CA ARG A 152 19.72 -0.38 14.86
C ARG A 152 19.15 -0.64 13.46
N ALA A 153 18.86 -1.88 13.12
CA ALA A 153 18.24 -2.27 11.86
C ALA A 153 16.81 -1.73 11.74
N LEU A 154 16.04 -1.82 12.81
CA LEU A 154 14.71 -1.21 12.90
C LEU A 154 14.77 0.33 12.77
N GLN A 155 15.70 1.00 13.45
CA GLN A 155 15.88 2.44 13.32
C GLN A 155 16.28 2.84 11.89
N ARG A 156 17.20 2.11 11.25
CA ARG A 156 17.56 2.33 9.83
C ARG A 156 16.37 2.13 8.91
N HIS A 157 15.55 1.10 9.14
CA HIS A 157 14.34 0.86 8.36
C HIS A 157 13.34 2.02 8.47
N ALA A 158 13.05 2.46 9.69
CA ALA A 158 12.18 3.60 9.94
C ALA A 158 12.72 4.89 9.31
N HIS A 159 14.03 5.14 9.42
CA HIS A 159 14.70 6.27 8.81
C HIS A 159 14.62 6.23 7.27
N ASN A 160 14.89 5.08 6.65
CA ASN A 160 14.78 4.92 5.21
C ASN A 160 13.34 5.11 4.71
N ASN A 161 12.33 4.75 5.51
CA ASN A 161 10.93 5.02 5.16
C ASN A 161 10.67 6.53 5.21
N ALA A 162 11.12 7.21 6.27
CA ALA A 162 10.96 8.65 6.41
C ALA A 162 11.65 9.43 5.27
N LEU A 163 12.89 9.05 4.92
CA LEU A 163 13.61 9.65 3.78
C LEU A 163 12.87 9.47 2.46
N TYR A 164 12.34 8.27 2.21
CA TYR A 164 11.57 8.00 1.00
C TYR A 164 10.36 8.94 0.86
N TYR A 165 9.56 9.10 1.91
CA TYR A 165 8.42 10.02 1.86
C TYR A 165 8.85 11.49 1.75
N ALA A 166 9.86 11.91 2.52
CA ALA A 166 10.37 13.28 2.46
C ALA A 166 10.90 13.66 1.07
N GLN A 167 11.57 12.73 0.38
CA GLN A 167 12.03 12.93 -1.00
C GLN A 167 10.86 13.14 -1.96
N MET A 168 9.80 12.34 -1.87
CA MET A 168 8.63 12.50 -2.72
C MET A 168 7.89 13.81 -2.43
N GLU A 169 7.69 14.16 -1.15
CA GLU A 169 7.09 15.43 -0.74
C GLU A 169 7.90 16.63 -1.26
N SER A 170 9.24 16.54 -1.23
CA SER A 170 10.12 17.55 -1.79
C SER A 170 9.93 17.72 -3.31
N VAL A 171 9.79 16.63 -4.07
CA VAL A 171 9.56 16.69 -5.53
C VAL A 171 8.19 17.30 -5.83
N LEU A 172 7.14 16.86 -5.14
CA LEU A 172 5.78 17.36 -5.35
C LEU A 172 5.66 18.85 -4.98
N THR A 173 6.26 19.25 -3.86
CA THR A 173 6.33 20.66 -3.46
C THR A 173 7.08 21.50 -4.49
N ALA A 174 8.26 21.04 -4.93
CA ALA A 174 9.08 21.77 -5.91
C ALA A 174 8.40 21.89 -7.29
N THR A 175 7.51 20.96 -7.62
CA THR A 175 6.74 20.94 -8.88
C THR A 175 5.33 21.53 -8.73
N GLY A 176 4.96 22.01 -7.54
CA GLY A 176 3.65 22.61 -7.26
C GLY A 176 2.47 21.64 -7.42
N GLN A 177 2.68 20.35 -7.17
CA GLN A 177 1.67 19.31 -7.34
C GLN A 177 1.01 18.94 -6.02
N ASP A 178 -0.31 18.73 -6.07
CA ASP A 178 -1.08 18.23 -4.93
C ASP A 178 -0.90 16.72 -4.74
N TRP A 179 -1.00 16.27 -3.49
CA TRP A 179 -1.12 14.85 -3.14
C TRP A 179 -2.04 14.64 -1.96
N LEU A 180 -2.57 13.42 -1.86
CA LEU A 180 -3.34 12.96 -0.71
C LEU A 180 -2.45 12.11 0.19
N GLU A 181 -2.19 12.57 1.41
CA GLU A 181 -1.59 11.73 2.44
C GLU A 181 -2.67 10.98 3.23
N THR A 182 -2.45 9.69 3.50
CA THR A 182 -3.30 8.83 4.35
C THR A 182 -2.45 7.83 5.14
N GLN A 183 -3.06 7.13 6.09
CA GLN A 183 -2.40 6.19 6.99
C GLN A 183 -3.14 4.85 7.03
N TYR A 184 -2.38 3.76 7.11
CA TYR A 184 -2.90 2.39 7.30
C TYR A 184 -3.97 2.31 8.38
N GLU A 185 -3.71 2.96 9.52
CA GLU A 185 -4.57 2.95 10.70
C GLU A 185 -5.93 3.61 10.48
N LEU A 186 -6.08 4.44 9.44
CA LEU A 186 -7.32 5.12 9.09
C LEU A 186 -8.13 4.40 8.01
N LEU A 187 -7.59 3.35 7.38
CA LEU A 187 -8.26 2.67 6.26
C LEU A 187 -9.55 1.92 6.67
N GLY A 188 -9.77 1.71 7.98
CA GLY A 188 -11.02 1.18 8.51
C GLY A 188 -12.10 2.23 8.78
N ASP A 189 -11.76 3.53 8.69
CA ASP A 189 -12.69 4.63 8.89
C ASP A 189 -13.35 5.04 7.57
N TRP A 190 -14.67 4.91 7.48
CA TRP A 190 -15.42 5.27 6.28
C TRP A 190 -15.28 6.75 5.89
N ALA A 191 -15.06 7.65 6.86
CA ALA A 191 -14.81 9.06 6.57
C ALA A 191 -13.49 9.24 5.79
N GLU A 192 -12.45 8.51 6.16
CA GLU A 192 -11.16 8.53 5.46
C GLU A 192 -11.30 7.93 4.06
N VAL A 193 -12.00 6.81 3.92
CA VAL A 193 -12.26 6.21 2.61
C VAL A 193 -13.03 7.16 1.70
N THR A 194 -14.05 7.84 2.24
CA THR A 194 -14.82 8.87 1.52
C THR A 194 -13.91 10.01 1.05
N ARG A 195 -12.95 10.44 1.89
CA ARG A 195 -11.95 11.46 1.51
C ARG A 195 -11.05 11.00 0.36
N ILE A 196 -10.62 9.74 0.38
CA ILE A 196 -9.83 9.14 -0.71
C ILE A 196 -10.67 9.07 -2.00
N LEU A 197 -11.92 8.61 -1.93
CA LEU A 197 -12.83 8.55 -3.08
C LEU A 197 -13.06 9.93 -3.69
N ALA A 198 -13.33 10.95 -2.86
CA ALA A 198 -13.51 12.32 -3.31
C ALA A 198 -12.23 12.87 -3.98
N TYR A 199 -11.06 12.57 -3.42
CA TYR A 199 -9.77 12.92 -4.06
C TYR A 199 -9.55 12.19 -5.38
N LEU A 200 -10.21 11.06 -5.64
CA LEU A 200 -10.22 10.38 -6.95
C LEU A 200 -11.39 10.80 -7.85
N GLY A 201 -12.23 11.74 -7.41
CA GLY A 201 -13.40 12.21 -8.16
C GLY A 201 -14.53 11.17 -8.22
N ILE A 202 -14.56 10.25 -7.27
CA ILE A 202 -15.52 9.16 -7.17
C ILE A 202 -16.50 9.47 -6.05
N GLU A 203 -17.79 9.33 -6.32
CA GLU A 203 -18.85 9.49 -5.32
C GLU A 203 -18.85 8.31 -4.34
N ALA A 204 -18.93 8.62 -3.05
CA ALA A 204 -19.00 7.61 -2.00
C ALA A 204 -20.45 7.15 -1.81
N VAL A 205 -20.81 6.02 -2.41
CA VAL A 205 -22.20 5.51 -2.40
C VAL A 205 -22.54 4.65 -1.17
N ALA A 206 -21.59 3.87 -0.66
CA ALA A 206 -21.75 2.99 0.49
C ALA A 206 -20.39 2.53 1.03
N PRO A 207 -20.29 2.12 2.32
CA PRO A 207 -19.06 1.57 2.88
C PRO A 207 -18.49 0.41 2.06
N LEU A 208 -17.20 0.48 1.77
CA LEU A 208 -16.47 -0.52 1.00
C LEU A 208 -15.92 -1.61 1.92
N THR A 209 -15.96 -2.86 1.45
CA THR A 209 -15.36 -4.01 2.16
C THR A 209 -14.23 -4.59 1.31
N PRO A 210 -12.96 -4.54 1.76
CA PRO A 210 -11.84 -5.08 1.01
C PRO A 210 -11.83 -6.60 1.10
N THR A 211 -11.34 -7.29 0.08
CA THR A 211 -11.08 -8.75 0.15
C THR A 211 -9.78 -9.08 0.88
N CYS A 212 -8.82 -8.16 0.91
CA CYS A 212 -7.57 -8.31 1.65
C CYS A 212 -7.83 -8.27 3.17
N ARG A 213 -7.12 -9.12 3.92
CA ARG A 213 -7.21 -9.23 5.39
C ARG A 213 -5.91 -8.85 6.08
N LYS A 214 -6.03 -8.37 7.32
CA LYS A 214 -4.88 -8.11 8.18
C LYS A 214 -4.25 -9.44 8.60
N ARG A 215 -2.91 -9.49 8.59
CA ARG A 215 -2.14 -10.62 9.14
C ARG A 215 -1.28 -10.27 10.36
N GLY A 216 -1.10 -8.98 10.63
CA GLY A 216 -0.22 -8.55 11.72
C GLY A 216 -0.72 -9.14 13.04
N VAL A 217 0.22 -9.59 13.87
CA VAL A 217 -0.12 -10.01 15.23
C VAL A 217 -0.60 -8.84 16.05
N ASP A 218 -1.64 -9.04 16.86
CA ASP A 218 -2.12 -7.97 17.73
C ASP A 218 -1.11 -7.69 18.86
N ASP A 219 -0.47 -8.74 19.37
CA ASP A 219 0.55 -8.67 20.41
C ASP A 219 1.95 -8.91 19.84
N LEU A 220 2.80 -7.87 19.90
CA LEU A 220 4.20 -7.94 19.47
C LEU A 220 5.01 -8.89 20.35
N GLY A 221 4.66 -9.08 21.63
CA GLY A 221 5.37 -9.97 22.54
C GLY A 221 5.25 -11.45 22.18
N LYS A 222 4.26 -11.82 21.37
CA LYS A 222 4.14 -13.19 20.83
C LYS A 222 5.11 -13.49 19.69
N VAL A 223 5.72 -12.46 19.10
CA VAL A 223 6.58 -12.58 17.92
C VAL A 223 7.99 -12.10 18.18
N ILE A 224 8.17 -11.00 18.90
CA ILE A 224 9.48 -10.45 19.19
C ILE A 224 10.05 -11.14 20.43
N ALA A 225 11.01 -12.04 20.22
CA ALA A 225 11.63 -12.83 21.29
C ALA A 225 12.36 -11.96 22.33
N ASN A 226 13.02 -10.90 21.87
CA ASN A 226 13.82 -9.97 22.66
C ASN A 226 13.10 -8.64 22.91
N LEU A 227 11.78 -8.68 23.13
CA LEU A 227 10.97 -7.47 23.29
C LEU A 227 11.42 -6.58 24.46
N PRO A 228 11.76 -7.11 25.66
CA PRO A 228 12.27 -6.28 26.76
C PRO A 228 13.57 -5.55 26.39
N GLU A 229 14.53 -6.24 25.78
CA GLU A 229 15.81 -5.69 25.36
C GLU A 229 15.65 -4.66 24.24
N LEU A 230 14.77 -4.95 23.28
CA LEU A 230 14.42 -4.02 22.21
C LEU A 230 13.78 -2.74 22.77
N SER A 231 12.86 -2.89 23.73
CA SER A 231 12.18 -1.76 24.36
C SER A 231 13.18 -0.86 25.09
N GLU A 232 14.12 -1.45 25.85
CA GLU A 232 15.20 -0.71 26.49
C GLU A 232 16.07 0.04 25.47
N ALA A 233 16.51 -0.65 24.41
CA ALA A 233 17.37 -0.07 23.39
C ALA A 233 16.71 1.09 22.62
N LEU A 234 15.38 1.15 22.61
CA LEU A 234 14.61 2.18 21.91
C LEU A 234 14.08 3.28 22.82
N ARG A 235 14.29 3.21 24.14
CA ARG A 235 13.72 4.09 25.16
C ARG A 235 13.75 5.58 24.81
N ASP A 236 14.87 6.05 24.29
CA ASP A 236 15.10 7.47 23.94
C ASP A 236 14.84 7.79 22.46
N THR A 237 14.13 6.91 21.76
CA THR A 237 13.80 7.07 20.35
C THR A 237 12.29 7.24 20.16
N PRO A 238 11.85 7.88 19.05
CA PRO A 238 10.42 7.93 18.72
C PRO A 238 9.77 6.55 18.51
N LEU A 239 10.54 5.46 18.38
CA LEU A 239 10.04 4.10 18.18
C LEU A 239 9.61 3.42 19.49
N PHE A 240 10.01 3.94 20.65
CA PHE A 240 9.58 3.39 21.95
C PHE A 240 8.06 3.32 22.07
N GLN A 241 7.38 4.40 21.69
CA GLN A 241 5.92 4.48 21.73
C GLN A 241 5.24 3.52 20.75
N ASP A 242 5.90 3.17 19.63
CA ASP A 242 5.36 2.25 18.64
C ASP A 242 5.29 0.81 19.17
N ILE A 243 6.17 0.42 20.10
CA ILE A 243 6.11 -0.88 20.77
C ILE A 243 4.82 -1.00 21.59
N HIS A 244 4.47 0.06 22.32
CA HIS A 244 3.34 0.07 23.24
C HIS A 244 2.02 0.50 22.59
N GLY A 245 2.07 0.97 21.35
CA GLY A 245 0.89 1.34 20.57
C GLY A 245 -0.01 0.14 20.28
N ARG A 246 -1.30 0.29 20.62
CA ARG A 246 -2.34 -0.66 20.20
C ARG A 246 -2.37 -0.76 18.68
N ASP A 247 -2.48 -1.98 18.16
CA ASP A 247 -2.73 -2.18 16.74
C ASP A 247 -4.16 -1.77 16.39
N VAL A 248 -4.41 -1.53 15.10
CA VAL A 248 -5.77 -1.41 14.60
C VAL A 248 -6.37 -2.80 14.39
N PRO A 249 -7.66 -3.03 14.72
CA PRO A 249 -8.35 -4.28 14.40
C PRO A 249 -8.30 -4.58 12.90
N ASP A 250 -8.53 -5.84 12.53
CA ASP A 250 -8.84 -6.14 11.13
C ASP A 250 -10.16 -5.41 10.77
N ILE A 251 -10.21 -4.78 9.60
CA ILE A 251 -11.42 -4.11 9.08
C ILE A 251 -12.61 -5.09 9.00
N HIS A 252 -12.31 -6.39 8.91
CA HIS A 252 -13.31 -7.45 8.94
C HIS A 252 -13.83 -7.82 10.34
N SER A 253 -13.15 -7.42 11.41
CA SER A 253 -13.52 -7.79 12.80
C SER A 253 -14.83 -7.19 13.28
N HIS A 254 -15.37 -6.18 12.58
CA HIS A 254 -16.64 -5.52 12.91
C HIS A 254 -17.82 -6.02 12.07
N GLN A 255 -17.63 -7.00 11.18
CA GLN A 255 -18.76 -7.60 10.48
C GLN A 255 -19.48 -8.56 11.43
N PRO A 256 -20.80 -8.42 11.64
CA PRO A 256 -21.55 -9.42 12.38
C PRO A 256 -21.35 -10.76 11.68
N VAL A 257 -20.92 -11.77 12.44
CA VAL A 257 -20.89 -13.16 11.99
C VAL A 257 -22.28 -13.47 11.43
N ARG A 258 -22.36 -13.71 10.12
CA ARG A 258 -23.58 -14.20 9.49
C ARG A 258 -23.80 -15.66 9.84
#